data_AF-A0A0D1YGV3-F1
#
_entry.id   AF-A0A0D1YGV3-F1
#
_cell.length_a   1.000
_cell.length_b   1.000
_cell.length_c   1.000
_cell.angle_alpha   90.00
_cell.angle_beta   90.00
_cell.angle_gamma   90.00
#
_symmetry.space_group_name_H-M   'P 1'
#
loop_
_entity.id
_entity.type
_entity.pdbx_description
1 polymer ?
#
loop_
_entity_poly.entity_id
_entity_poly.type
_entity_poly.pdbx_seq_one_letter_code
_entity_poly.pdbx_strand_id
1 'polypeptide(L)'
;MESQAMMSMVGLNEPRPENCFAISTSEVKLRISTQSDKIFAARDKILQILNHKESRLQQRWAKKSKDKRVKLLRAAWPEIPSTHGVDIQETLEAIYPKKGKSARPPASDADYKWPSMNLEDLAHGRNLPLLLNSRGRNQPDVFAHADLAATAIGRCSEKIKGAWLPGQLMVFMGRTTPETYGTLTHWKENNYKTFLLWLAGVHFDVASGLLILEIQSKIYEFLLECCYRIFSDVPPDELLNDQVLLQTEPSHVRTHDTTYLNLATVVAETPFRVPDTLDTHQLLQLIGAKRAAAEDHAWSIKEDPGYFKEALLSRAKHRPENLREWKGKRPGPKNEEFWNDVISTEIHETYRRLSLWDILYEGAQALYNKAPKGFVEFDHQQLLPKDVEDVALRLLFFAEFFATSFKNDLSMAVSVSEQGWFDNILHPTQNVHRLSAWGCRTQSV
;
A
#
# COMPACT_ATOMS: atom_id res chain seq x y z
N MET A 1 -9.26 26.46 14.60
CA MET A 1 -8.35 26.46 13.44
C MET A 1 -7.93 25.02 13.09
N GLU A 2 -7.44 24.22 14.05
CA GLU A 2 -7.14 22.78 13.84
C GLU A 2 -8.35 21.94 13.39
N SER A 3 -9.52 22.17 13.99
CA SER A 3 -10.76 21.46 13.60
C SER A 3 -11.15 21.71 12.13
N GLN A 4 -10.98 22.91 11.59
CA GLN A 4 -11.41 23.24 10.23
C GLN A 4 -10.44 22.69 9.15
N ALA A 5 -9.14 22.62 9.46
CA ALA A 5 -8.15 21.93 8.64
C ALA A 5 -8.35 20.40 8.67
N MET A 6 -8.67 19.83 9.84
CA MET A 6 -9.05 18.42 9.97
C MET A 6 -10.36 18.07 9.24
N MET A 7 -11.32 19.00 9.17
CA MET A 7 -12.59 18.80 8.45
C MET A 7 -12.43 18.76 6.94
N SER A 8 -11.54 19.61 6.40
CA SER A 8 -11.18 19.54 4.97
C SER A 8 -10.44 18.24 4.66
N MET A 9 -9.58 17.75 5.56
CA MET A 9 -8.87 16.45 5.41
C MET A 9 -9.77 15.21 5.27
N VAL A 10 -11.06 15.31 5.57
CA VAL A 10 -11.97 14.16 5.66
C VAL A 10 -13.22 14.31 4.75
N GLY A 11 -13.34 15.44 4.03
CA GLY A 11 -14.39 15.61 3.00
C GLY A 11 -15.84 15.64 3.53
N LEU A 12 -16.06 15.90 4.82
CA LEU A 12 -17.38 15.76 5.46
C LEU A 12 -18.42 16.80 4.99
N ASN A 13 -17.98 17.92 4.44
CA ASN A 13 -18.82 18.98 3.86
C ASN A 13 -18.49 19.25 2.39
N GLU A 14 -17.74 18.36 1.74
CA GLU A 14 -17.27 18.60 0.37
C GLU A 14 -18.23 18.03 -0.67
N PRO A 15 -18.40 18.72 -1.82
CA PRO A 15 -19.17 18.18 -2.93
C PRO A 15 -18.52 16.88 -3.41
N ARG A 16 -19.36 15.93 -3.87
CA ARG A 16 -18.89 14.65 -4.40
C ARG A 16 -17.79 14.87 -5.45
N PRO A 17 -16.61 14.23 -5.33
CA PRO A 17 -15.57 14.28 -6.34
C PRO A 17 -16.06 13.77 -7.71
N GLU A 18 -15.60 14.38 -8.81
CA GLU A 18 -16.01 14.02 -10.18
C GLU A 18 -15.69 12.57 -10.56
N ASN A 19 -14.61 12.02 -10.00
CA ASN A 19 -14.12 10.65 -10.22
C ASN A 19 -14.81 9.59 -9.33
N CYS A 20 -15.74 9.99 -8.46
CA CYS A 20 -16.46 9.10 -7.54
C CYS A 20 -17.94 8.93 -7.91
N PHE A 21 -18.53 7.77 -7.60
CA PHE A 21 -19.97 7.54 -7.74
C PHE A 21 -20.68 7.59 -6.39
N ALA A 22 -21.87 8.19 -6.33
CA ALA A 22 -22.66 8.21 -5.09
C ALA A 22 -23.21 6.81 -4.78
N ILE A 23 -23.21 6.42 -3.51
CA ILE A 23 -23.78 5.16 -3.04
C ILE A 23 -24.66 5.40 -1.80
N SER A 24 -25.72 4.61 -1.65
CA SER A 24 -26.59 4.69 -0.47
C SER A 24 -26.10 3.80 0.67
N THR A 25 -26.39 4.17 1.92
CA THR A 25 -26.03 3.35 3.09
C THR A 25 -26.61 1.93 3.04
N SER A 26 -27.81 1.75 2.50
CA SER A 26 -28.44 0.42 2.33
C SER A 26 -27.69 -0.42 1.31
N GLU A 27 -27.27 0.16 0.19
CA GLU A 27 -26.47 -0.53 -0.82
C GLU A 27 -25.09 -0.91 -0.28
N VAL A 28 -24.43 -0.02 0.48
CA VAL A 28 -23.16 -0.33 1.14
C VAL A 28 -23.33 -1.52 2.10
N LYS A 29 -24.37 -1.51 2.95
CA LYS A 29 -24.66 -2.63 3.86
C LYS A 29 -24.90 -3.95 3.14
N LEU A 30 -25.62 -3.92 2.01
CA LEU A 30 -25.84 -5.12 1.19
C LEU A 30 -24.54 -5.66 0.59
N ARG A 31 -23.66 -4.78 0.11
CA ARG A 31 -22.33 -5.17 -0.40
C ARG A 31 -21.47 -5.76 0.72
N ILE A 32 -21.49 -5.16 1.91
CA ILE A 32 -20.79 -5.65 3.10
C ILE A 32 -21.22 -7.09 3.42
N SER A 33 -22.52 -7.33 3.60
CA SER A 33 -23.01 -8.67 3.96
C SER A 33 -22.67 -9.68 2.87
N THR A 34 -22.98 -9.36 1.61
CA THR A 34 -22.77 -10.26 0.47
C THR A 34 -21.30 -10.65 0.30
N GLN A 35 -20.37 -9.69 0.41
CA GLN A 35 -18.95 -9.96 0.20
C GLN A 35 -18.31 -10.61 1.42
N SER A 36 -18.66 -10.20 2.63
CA SER A 36 -18.12 -10.80 3.85
C SER A 36 -18.54 -12.27 3.95
N ASP A 37 -19.80 -12.61 3.66
CA ASP A 37 -20.27 -14.00 3.63
C ASP A 37 -19.45 -14.85 2.65
N LYS A 38 -19.18 -14.32 1.44
CA LYS A 38 -18.36 -15.01 0.44
C LYS A 38 -16.93 -15.21 0.89
N ILE A 39 -16.31 -14.17 1.47
CA ILE A 39 -14.92 -14.20 1.94
C ILE A 39 -14.74 -15.29 2.99
N PHE A 40 -15.56 -15.26 4.04
CA PHE A 40 -15.42 -16.21 5.14
C PHE A 40 -15.81 -17.63 4.72
N ALA A 41 -16.90 -17.80 3.96
CA ALA A 41 -17.29 -19.13 3.47
C ALA A 41 -16.22 -19.77 2.57
N ALA A 42 -15.55 -18.98 1.72
CA ALA A 42 -14.47 -19.48 0.88
C ALA A 42 -13.19 -19.75 1.69
N ARG A 43 -12.83 -18.85 2.61
CA ARG A 43 -11.71 -19.04 3.54
C ARG A 43 -11.85 -20.33 4.34
N ASP A 44 -13.01 -20.58 4.94
CA ASP A 44 -13.22 -21.75 5.80
C ASP A 44 -13.12 -23.05 5.01
N LYS A 45 -13.64 -23.09 3.78
CA LYS A 45 -13.44 -24.22 2.86
C LYS A 45 -11.97 -24.42 2.51
N ILE A 46 -11.23 -23.34 2.22
CA ILE A 46 -9.79 -23.44 1.94
C ILE A 46 -9.03 -23.96 3.18
N LEU A 47 -9.32 -23.43 4.36
CA LEU A 47 -8.72 -23.88 5.62
C LEU A 47 -8.98 -25.37 5.86
N GLN A 48 -10.22 -25.82 5.64
CA GLN A 48 -10.60 -27.23 5.75
C GLN A 48 -9.80 -28.11 4.77
N ILE A 49 -9.64 -27.67 3.52
CA ILE A 49 -8.83 -28.39 2.52
C ILE A 49 -7.35 -28.45 2.95
N LEU A 50 -6.80 -27.35 3.47
CA LEU A 50 -5.42 -27.31 3.93
C LEU A 50 -5.20 -28.25 5.13
N ASN A 51 -6.08 -28.22 6.13
CA ASN A 51 -5.97 -29.06 7.33
C ASN A 51 -5.92 -30.57 7.01
N HIS A 52 -6.55 -31.01 5.92
CA HIS A 52 -6.67 -32.43 5.60
C HIS A 52 -5.82 -32.88 4.39
N LYS A 53 -5.50 -31.97 3.46
CA LYS A 53 -4.98 -32.33 2.13
C LYS A 53 -3.81 -31.46 1.65
N GLU A 54 -3.25 -30.59 2.49
CA GLU A 54 -2.19 -29.65 2.08
C GLU A 54 -0.98 -30.37 1.47
N SER A 55 -0.50 -31.47 2.06
CA SER A 55 0.62 -32.24 1.52
C SER A 55 0.33 -32.76 0.10
N ARG A 56 -0.89 -33.28 -0.14
CA ARG A 56 -1.33 -33.73 -1.46
C ARG A 56 -1.48 -32.56 -2.45
N LEU A 57 -1.95 -31.40 -1.99
CA LEU A 57 -2.05 -30.17 -2.79
C LEU A 57 -0.67 -29.73 -3.28
N GLN A 58 0.30 -29.61 -2.37
CA GLN A 58 1.67 -29.22 -2.68
C GLN A 58 2.34 -30.20 -3.65
N GLN A 59 2.20 -31.51 -3.42
CA GLN A 59 2.75 -32.53 -4.31
C GLN A 59 2.14 -32.48 -5.72
N ARG A 60 0.83 -32.28 -5.82
CA ARG A 60 0.14 -32.18 -7.12
C ARG A 60 0.54 -30.91 -7.87
N TRP A 61 0.71 -29.80 -7.16
CA TRP A 61 1.21 -28.56 -7.76
C TRP A 61 2.65 -28.71 -8.26
N ALA A 62 3.53 -29.28 -7.43
CA ALA A 62 4.94 -29.52 -7.79
C ALA A 62 5.09 -30.38 -9.04
N LYS A 63 4.23 -31.39 -9.23
CA LYS A 63 4.22 -32.28 -10.40
C LYS A 63 3.67 -31.64 -11.69
N LYS A 64 2.98 -30.51 -11.63
CA LYS A 64 2.45 -29.82 -12.82
C LYS A 64 3.56 -28.99 -13.48
N SER A 65 3.71 -29.12 -14.80
CA SER A 65 4.55 -28.20 -15.60
C SER A 65 3.98 -26.78 -15.61
N LYS A 66 4.80 -25.78 -15.96
CA LYS A 66 4.38 -24.38 -16.08
C LYS A 66 3.11 -24.22 -16.93
N ASP A 67 3.06 -24.86 -18.10
CA ASP A 67 1.88 -24.79 -18.99
C ASP A 67 0.61 -25.39 -18.36
N LYS A 68 0.75 -26.50 -17.61
CA LYS A 68 -0.39 -27.10 -16.90
C LYS A 68 -0.87 -26.20 -15.76
N ARG A 69 0.04 -25.51 -15.08
CA ARG A 69 -0.28 -24.51 -14.05
C ARG A 69 -1.01 -23.32 -14.65
N VAL A 70 -0.48 -22.74 -15.73
CA VAL A 70 -1.12 -21.63 -16.46
C VAL A 70 -2.52 -22.01 -16.95
N LYS A 71 -2.71 -23.20 -17.54
CA LYS A 71 -4.03 -23.68 -17.95
C LYS A 71 -5.00 -23.82 -16.78
N LEU A 72 -4.53 -24.32 -15.64
CA LEU A 72 -5.34 -24.44 -14.43
C LEU A 72 -5.77 -23.06 -13.90
N LEU A 73 -4.81 -22.14 -13.75
CA LEU A 73 -5.04 -20.78 -13.26
C LEU A 73 -6.03 -20.03 -14.17
N ARG A 74 -5.82 -20.09 -15.49
CA ARG A 74 -6.73 -19.47 -16.46
C ARG A 74 -8.12 -20.10 -16.46
N ALA A 75 -8.23 -21.38 -16.15
CA ALA A 75 -9.53 -22.01 -16.05
C ALA A 75 -10.27 -21.60 -14.75
N ALA A 76 -9.54 -21.32 -13.67
CA ALA A 76 -10.10 -20.76 -12.43
C ALA A 76 -10.47 -19.27 -12.58
N TRP A 77 -9.71 -18.53 -13.38
CA TRP A 77 -9.95 -17.13 -13.68
C TRP A 77 -9.64 -16.85 -15.15
N PRO A 78 -10.66 -16.85 -16.04
CA PRO A 78 -10.47 -16.69 -17.48
C PRO A 78 -9.75 -15.39 -17.89
N GLU A 79 -10.07 -14.29 -17.20
CA GLU A 79 -9.57 -12.94 -17.47
C GLU A 79 -8.30 -12.57 -16.67
N ILE A 80 -7.64 -13.53 -16.03
CA ILE A 80 -6.44 -13.23 -15.24
C ILE A 80 -5.31 -12.67 -16.13
N PRO A 81 -4.65 -11.57 -15.72
CA PRO A 81 -3.52 -10.99 -16.44
C PRO A 81 -2.41 -12.01 -16.72
N SER A 82 -1.80 -11.91 -17.90
CA SER A 82 -0.75 -12.87 -18.31
C SER A 82 0.63 -12.55 -17.74
N THR A 83 0.92 -11.28 -17.48
CA THR A 83 2.23 -10.78 -17.03
C THR A 83 2.06 -9.86 -15.83
N HIS A 84 3.12 -9.70 -15.05
CA HIS A 84 3.16 -8.74 -13.95
C HIS A 84 3.25 -7.27 -14.44
N GLY A 85 2.86 -6.32 -13.58
CA GLY A 85 3.09 -4.88 -13.79
C GLY A 85 2.31 -4.25 -14.95
N VAL A 86 1.14 -4.81 -15.30
CA VAL A 86 0.27 -4.27 -16.35
C VAL A 86 -0.17 -2.84 -16.00
N ASP A 87 -0.59 -2.62 -14.77
CA ASP A 87 -0.93 -1.33 -14.19
C ASP A 87 0.19 -0.28 -14.35
N ILE A 88 1.44 -0.67 -14.06
CA ILE A 88 2.62 0.20 -14.23
C ILE A 88 2.85 0.49 -15.71
N GLN A 89 2.84 -0.55 -16.55
CA GLN A 89 3.09 -0.39 -17.99
C GLN A 89 2.06 0.55 -18.63
N GLU A 90 0.79 0.35 -18.33
CA GLU A 90 -0.30 1.16 -18.87
C GLU A 90 -0.26 2.60 -18.38
N THR A 91 0.07 2.79 -17.10
CA THR A 91 0.29 4.11 -16.53
C THR A 91 1.43 4.82 -17.26
N LEU A 92 2.57 4.16 -17.46
CA LEU A 92 3.72 4.71 -18.18
C LEU A 92 3.39 4.99 -19.66
N GLU A 93 2.63 4.13 -20.33
CA GLU A 93 2.21 4.33 -21.73
C GLU A 93 1.23 5.50 -21.88
N ALA A 94 0.35 5.72 -20.90
CA ALA A 94 -0.55 6.87 -20.87
C ALA A 94 0.20 8.19 -20.70
N ILE A 95 1.29 8.20 -19.93
CA ILE A 95 2.12 9.39 -19.67
C ILE A 95 3.09 9.66 -20.82
N TYR A 96 3.72 8.60 -21.33
CA TYR A 96 4.74 8.66 -22.37
C TYR A 96 4.27 7.93 -23.64
N PRO A 97 3.26 8.46 -24.35
CA PRO A 97 2.73 7.81 -25.54
C PRO A 97 3.81 7.73 -26.63
N LYS A 98 4.13 6.50 -27.06
CA LYS A 98 5.08 6.26 -28.16
C LYS A 98 4.44 6.70 -29.48
N LYS A 99 5.08 7.66 -30.16
CA LYS A 99 4.66 8.11 -31.50
C LYS A 99 4.56 6.91 -32.47
N GLY A 100 3.44 6.78 -33.17
CA GLY A 100 3.24 5.79 -34.24
C GLY A 100 2.72 4.42 -33.81
N LYS A 101 2.42 4.18 -32.51
CA LYS A 101 1.64 3.02 -32.08
C LYS A 101 0.18 3.41 -31.89
N SER A 102 -0.75 2.56 -32.34
CA SER A 102 -2.18 2.73 -32.02
C SER A 102 -2.34 2.75 -30.50
N ALA A 103 -3.15 3.68 -29.98
CA ALA A 103 -3.54 3.68 -28.58
C ALA A 103 -4.06 2.28 -28.23
N ARG A 104 -3.43 1.63 -27.24
CA ARG A 104 -3.96 0.40 -26.67
C ARG A 104 -5.37 0.71 -26.14
N PRO A 105 -6.35 -0.20 -26.26
CA PRO A 105 -7.65 0.01 -25.62
C PRO A 105 -7.44 0.38 -24.15
N PRO A 106 -8.24 1.30 -23.60
CA PRO A 106 -8.09 1.73 -22.22
C PRO A 106 -8.15 0.50 -21.33
N ALA A 107 -7.15 0.40 -20.47
CA ALA A 107 -7.06 -0.57 -19.40
C ALA A 107 -8.38 -0.74 -18.65
N SER A 108 -8.73 -1.98 -18.32
CA SER A 108 -9.85 -2.23 -17.42
C SER A 108 -9.45 -1.80 -16.00
N ASP A 109 -10.39 -1.36 -15.18
CA ASP A 109 -10.14 -1.16 -13.74
C ASP A 109 -9.64 -2.44 -13.07
N ALA A 110 -10.01 -3.61 -13.62
CA ALA A 110 -9.48 -4.93 -13.26
C ALA A 110 -7.96 -4.99 -13.17
N ASP A 111 -7.24 -4.42 -14.15
CA ASP A 111 -5.78 -4.52 -14.23
C ASP A 111 -5.08 -3.83 -13.04
N TYR A 112 -5.77 -2.88 -12.39
CA TYR A 112 -5.25 -2.14 -11.24
C TYR A 112 -5.70 -2.69 -9.89
N LYS A 113 -6.74 -3.53 -9.84
CA LYS A 113 -7.30 -4.03 -8.57
C LYS A 113 -6.48 -5.17 -7.96
N TRP A 114 -5.73 -5.91 -8.77
CA TRP A 114 -5.01 -7.11 -8.35
C TRP A 114 -3.68 -7.30 -9.11
N PRO A 115 -2.73 -6.34 -9.01
CA PRO A 115 -1.52 -6.35 -9.83
C PRO A 115 -0.61 -7.58 -9.61
N SER A 116 -0.68 -8.20 -8.43
CA SER A 116 0.04 -9.43 -8.10
C SER A 116 -0.64 -10.71 -8.58
N MET A 117 -1.91 -10.67 -9.00
CA MET A 117 -2.65 -11.82 -9.49
C MET A 117 -2.45 -11.97 -11.00
N ASN A 118 -1.37 -12.64 -11.39
CA ASN A 118 -1.05 -12.87 -12.81
C ASN A 118 -0.51 -14.29 -13.05
N LEU A 119 -0.59 -14.75 -14.30
CA LEU A 119 -0.17 -16.11 -14.69
C LEU A 119 1.34 -16.33 -14.59
N GLU A 120 2.13 -15.30 -14.87
CA GLU A 120 3.59 -15.36 -14.85
C GLU A 120 4.11 -15.73 -13.45
N ASP A 121 3.63 -15.01 -12.44
CA ASP A 121 4.06 -15.15 -11.05
C ASP A 121 3.38 -16.33 -10.36
N LEU A 122 2.06 -16.50 -10.50
CA LEU A 122 1.35 -17.56 -9.79
C LEU A 122 1.72 -18.97 -10.30
N ALA A 123 2.09 -19.12 -11.58
CA ALA A 123 2.56 -20.38 -12.12
C ALA A 123 4.00 -20.73 -11.67
N HIS A 124 4.74 -19.73 -11.17
CA HIS A 124 6.13 -19.90 -10.77
C HIS A 124 6.27 -20.63 -9.43
N GLY A 125 7.17 -21.61 -9.39
CA GLY A 125 7.60 -22.27 -8.16
C GLY A 125 6.43 -22.71 -7.26
N ARG A 126 6.40 -22.12 -6.06
CA ARG A 126 5.45 -22.41 -4.98
C ARG A 126 4.47 -21.26 -4.69
N ASN A 127 4.40 -20.25 -5.57
CA ASN A 127 3.66 -19.02 -5.28
C ASN A 127 2.17 -19.25 -5.00
N LEU A 128 1.49 -20.06 -5.82
CA LEU A 128 0.09 -20.42 -5.54
C LEU A 128 -0.09 -21.19 -4.21
N PRO A 129 0.65 -22.29 -3.92
CA PRO A 129 0.59 -22.93 -2.60
C PRO A 129 0.90 -21.99 -1.43
N LEU A 130 1.84 -21.07 -1.60
CA LEU A 130 2.20 -20.07 -0.60
C LEU A 130 1.03 -19.12 -0.32
N LEU A 131 0.40 -18.60 -1.38
CA LEU A 131 -0.78 -17.74 -1.28
C LEU A 131 -1.96 -18.47 -0.63
N LEU A 132 -2.18 -19.75 -0.98
CA LEU A 132 -3.23 -20.59 -0.38
C LEU A 132 -2.99 -20.79 1.12
N ASN A 133 -1.77 -21.16 1.52
CA ASN A 133 -1.42 -21.34 2.93
C ASN A 133 -1.60 -20.03 3.71
N SER A 134 -1.05 -18.92 3.17
CA SER A 134 -1.17 -17.58 3.75
C SER A 134 -2.63 -17.18 3.98
N ARG A 135 -3.46 -17.19 2.93
CA ARG A 135 -4.86 -16.75 3.00
C ARG A 135 -5.77 -17.73 3.75
N GLY A 136 -5.51 -19.03 3.66
CA GLY A 136 -6.33 -20.05 4.32
C GLY A 136 -6.12 -20.11 5.83
N ARG A 137 -4.88 -19.92 6.30
CA ARG A 137 -4.56 -20.05 7.74
C ARG A 137 -4.77 -18.77 8.54
N ASN A 138 -4.82 -17.61 7.90
CA ASN A 138 -4.93 -16.32 8.57
C ASN A 138 -6.34 -15.73 8.41
N GLN A 139 -6.68 -14.73 9.23
CA GLN A 139 -7.96 -14.04 9.13
C GLN A 139 -7.93 -13.01 7.98
N PRO A 140 -9.08 -12.70 7.35
CA PRO A 140 -9.11 -11.75 6.23
C PRO A 140 -8.63 -10.33 6.59
N ASP A 141 -8.84 -9.89 7.83
CA ASP A 141 -8.45 -8.55 8.31
C ASP A 141 -6.95 -8.31 8.22
N VAL A 142 -6.13 -9.35 8.44
CA VAL A 142 -4.66 -9.31 8.32
C VAL A 142 -4.20 -8.81 6.96
N PHE A 143 -5.00 -9.01 5.90
CA PHE A 143 -4.64 -8.64 4.54
C PHE A 143 -5.24 -7.32 4.06
N ALA A 144 -6.17 -6.72 4.80
CA ALA A 144 -6.93 -5.54 4.36
C ALA A 144 -6.01 -4.39 3.90
N HIS A 145 -4.95 -4.11 4.65
CA HIS A 145 -3.96 -3.11 4.29
C HIS A 145 -3.15 -3.47 3.04
N ALA A 146 -2.64 -4.69 2.97
CA ALA A 146 -1.83 -5.13 1.85
C ALA A 146 -2.63 -5.14 0.54
N ASP A 147 -3.89 -5.59 0.61
CA ASP A 147 -4.81 -5.60 -0.53
C ASP A 147 -5.11 -4.18 -1.03
N LEU A 148 -5.39 -3.24 -0.11
CA LEU A 148 -5.59 -1.85 -0.48
C LEU A 148 -4.32 -1.19 -1.02
N ALA A 149 -3.17 -1.46 -0.40
CA ALA A 149 -1.89 -0.90 -0.81
C ALA A 149 -1.49 -1.34 -2.23
N ALA A 150 -1.80 -2.58 -2.60
CA ALA A 150 -1.56 -3.09 -3.96
C ALA A 150 -2.30 -2.26 -5.03
N THR A 151 -3.43 -1.65 -4.70
CA THR A 151 -4.21 -0.81 -5.65
C THR A 151 -3.76 0.64 -5.75
N ALA A 152 -2.65 1.01 -5.08
CA ALA A 152 -2.23 2.41 -4.98
C ALA A 152 -2.16 3.08 -6.35
N ILE A 153 -1.54 2.45 -7.35
CA ILE A 153 -1.42 3.00 -8.71
C ILE A 153 -2.80 3.30 -9.29
N GLY A 154 -3.74 2.34 -9.27
CA GLY A 154 -5.08 2.53 -9.83
C GLY A 154 -5.92 3.59 -9.14
N ARG A 155 -5.84 3.66 -7.80
CA ARG A 155 -6.53 4.71 -7.02
C ARG A 155 -5.96 6.08 -7.33
N CYS A 156 -4.63 6.16 -7.36
CA CYS A 156 -3.91 7.38 -7.66
C CYS A 156 -4.15 7.88 -9.09
N SER A 157 -4.09 6.99 -10.08
CA SER A 157 -4.32 7.35 -11.48
C SER A 157 -5.80 7.45 -11.87
N GLU A 158 -6.71 7.44 -10.89
CA GLU A 158 -8.17 7.51 -11.06
C GLU A 158 -8.75 6.42 -11.98
N LYS A 159 -8.04 5.30 -12.13
CA LYS A 159 -8.49 4.14 -12.92
C LYS A 159 -9.48 3.29 -12.13
N ILE A 160 -9.35 3.30 -10.81
CA ILE A 160 -10.31 2.70 -9.89
C ILE A 160 -11.21 3.81 -9.35
N LYS A 161 -12.51 3.76 -9.71
CA LYS A 161 -13.48 4.73 -9.22
C LYS A 161 -13.94 4.39 -7.81
N GLY A 162 -13.90 5.38 -6.92
CA GLY A 162 -14.32 5.25 -5.54
C GLY A 162 -15.83 5.44 -5.33
N ALA A 163 -16.36 4.78 -4.31
CA ALA A 163 -17.71 5.03 -3.83
C ALA A 163 -17.72 6.24 -2.86
N TRP A 164 -18.66 7.16 -3.05
CA TRP A 164 -18.81 8.34 -2.20
C TRP A 164 -19.98 8.16 -1.24
N LEU A 165 -19.66 8.03 0.06
CA LEU A 165 -20.61 8.06 1.16
C LEU A 165 -20.00 8.87 2.33
N PRO A 166 -20.32 10.16 2.44
CA PRO A 166 -19.68 11.04 3.42
C PRO A 166 -20.11 10.69 4.86
N GLY A 167 -19.23 10.96 5.82
CA GLY A 167 -19.53 10.80 7.26
C GLY A 167 -19.57 9.36 7.77
N GLN A 168 -19.27 8.37 6.93
CA GLN A 168 -19.16 6.98 7.33
C GLN A 168 -17.73 6.47 7.12
N LEU A 169 -17.31 5.58 8.01
CA LEU A 169 -16.08 4.80 7.90
C LEU A 169 -16.42 3.31 7.98
N MET A 170 -15.56 2.48 7.41
CA MET A 170 -15.64 1.02 7.49
C MET A 170 -14.54 0.46 8.40
N VAL A 171 -14.87 -0.58 9.16
CA VAL A 171 -13.97 -1.20 10.15
C VAL A 171 -13.67 -2.65 9.77
N PHE A 172 -12.38 -2.99 9.69
CA PHE A 172 -11.92 -4.32 9.32
C PHE A 172 -11.00 -4.95 10.38
N MET A 173 -10.09 -4.16 10.94
CA MET A 173 -9.09 -4.64 11.89
C MET A 173 -9.74 -5.25 13.14
N GLY A 174 -9.35 -6.48 13.48
CA GLY A 174 -9.91 -7.22 14.63
C GLY A 174 -11.36 -7.67 14.43
N ARG A 175 -11.86 -7.69 13.20
CA ARG A 175 -13.19 -8.20 12.85
C ARG A 175 -13.04 -9.55 12.16
N THR A 176 -13.41 -10.62 12.85
CA THR A 176 -13.12 -11.99 12.42
C THR A 176 -14.38 -12.79 12.09
N THR A 177 -15.52 -12.12 11.90
CA THR A 177 -16.79 -12.76 11.52
C THR A 177 -17.46 -12.02 10.37
N PRO A 178 -18.29 -12.69 9.55
CA PRO A 178 -19.00 -12.05 8.44
C PRO A 178 -19.85 -10.85 8.85
N GLU A 179 -20.47 -10.89 10.02
CA GLU A 179 -21.38 -9.86 10.51
C GLU A 179 -20.65 -8.59 10.96
N THR A 180 -19.39 -8.74 11.37
CA THR A 180 -18.59 -7.67 11.99
C THR A 180 -17.58 -7.06 11.01
N TYR A 181 -17.20 -7.81 9.97
CA TYR A 181 -16.23 -7.42 8.96
C TYR A 181 -16.77 -6.35 8.00
N GLY A 182 -16.06 -5.23 7.88
CA GLY A 182 -16.46 -4.11 7.03
C GLY A 182 -17.64 -3.29 7.60
N THR A 183 -17.98 -3.45 8.88
CA THR A 183 -19.09 -2.72 9.51
C THR A 183 -18.92 -1.20 9.42
N LEU A 184 -20.05 -0.50 9.28
CA LEU A 184 -20.08 0.96 9.21
C LEU A 184 -20.07 1.60 10.60
N THR A 185 -19.24 2.62 10.76
CA THR A 185 -19.23 3.52 11.91
C THR A 185 -19.30 4.97 11.43
N HIS A 186 -19.82 5.86 12.28
CA HIS A 186 -19.92 7.27 11.93
C HIS A 186 -18.60 7.99 12.22
N TRP A 187 -18.23 8.90 11.33
CA TRP A 187 -17.23 9.90 11.64
C TRP A 187 -17.75 10.81 12.75
N LYS A 188 -16.96 10.99 13.82
CA LYS A 188 -17.27 11.94 14.90
C LYS A 188 -16.34 13.14 14.76
N GLU A 189 -16.88 14.24 14.26
CA GLU A 189 -16.19 15.48 13.90
C GLU A 189 -15.29 16.08 14.99
N ASN A 190 -15.63 15.89 16.27
CA ASN A 190 -14.85 16.38 17.41
C ASN A 190 -14.08 15.28 18.15
N ASN A 191 -13.84 14.14 17.49
CA ASN A 191 -13.11 13.02 18.08
C ASN A 191 -11.73 12.87 17.43
N TYR A 192 -10.72 13.48 18.06
CA TYR A 192 -9.31 13.32 17.68
C TYR A 192 -8.91 11.84 17.55
N LYS A 193 -9.49 10.94 18.36
CA LYS A 193 -9.27 9.50 18.26
C LYS A 193 -9.79 8.92 16.94
N THR A 194 -10.94 9.37 16.42
CA THR A 194 -11.47 8.88 15.14
C THR A 194 -10.53 9.23 13.98
N PHE A 195 -9.96 10.44 13.99
CA PHE A 195 -8.96 10.85 13.02
C PHE A 195 -7.68 10.03 13.12
N LEU A 196 -7.16 9.84 14.33
CA LEU A 196 -5.98 9.01 14.55
C LEU A 196 -6.17 7.56 14.14
N LEU A 197 -7.34 6.98 14.40
CA LEU A 197 -7.67 5.62 13.98
C LEU A 197 -7.76 5.49 12.46
N TRP A 198 -8.26 6.53 11.77
CA TRP A 198 -8.25 6.58 10.31
C TRP A 198 -6.83 6.74 9.76
N LEU A 199 -6.03 7.65 10.34
CA LEU A 199 -4.62 7.85 9.96
C LEU A 199 -3.77 6.59 10.20
N ALA A 200 -4.04 5.89 11.30
CA ALA A 200 -3.39 4.61 11.63
C ALA A 200 -3.91 3.44 10.79
N GLY A 201 -4.90 3.66 9.92
CA GLY A 201 -5.44 2.62 9.06
C GLY A 201 -6.40 1.63 9.74
N VAL A 202 -6.78 1.86 10.99
CA VAL A 202 -7.76 1.03 11.71
C VAL A 202 -9.16 1.19 11.12
N HIS A 203 -9.48 2.41 10.67
CA HIS A 203 -10.71 2.71 9.94
C HIS A 203 -10.38 3.11 8.51
N PHE A 204 -11.24 2.68 7.59
CA PHE A 204 -11.11 2.99 6.18
C PHE A 204 -12.27 3.90 5.76
N ASP A 205 -12.04 4.75 4.77
CA ASP A 205 -13.15 5.39 4.06
C ASP A 205 -13.97 4.34 3.31
N VAL A 206 -15.20 4.68 2.93
CA VAL A 206 -16.14 3.73 2.30
C VAL A 206 -15.65 3.26 0.93
N ALA A 207 -14.94 4.10 0.15
CA ALA A 207 -14.40 3.70 -1.14
C ALA A 207 -13.33 2.61 -0.95
N SER A 208 -12.36 2.86 -0.07
CA SER A 208 -11.30 1.91 0.26
C SER A 208 -11.86 0.63 0.87
N GLY A 209 -12.82 0.72 1.78
CA GLY A 209 -13.42 -0.46 2.42
C GLY A 209 -14.19 -1.36 1.45
N LEU A 210 -14.98 -0.78 0.54
CA LEU A 210 -15.66 -1.58 -0.50
C LEU A 210 -14.66 -2.22 -1.47
N LEU A 211 -13.57 -1.53 -1.80
CA LEU A 211 -12.51 -2.07 -2.64
C LEU A 211 -11.80 -3.26 -1.98
N ILE A 212 -11.52 -3.18 -0.67
CA ILE A 212 -10.96 -4.31 0.10
C ILE A 212 -11.89 -5.53 0.00
N LEU A 213 -13.19 -5.35 0.23
CA LEU A 213 -14.16 -6.45 0.14
C LEU A 213 -14.22 -7.05 -1.27
N GLU A 214 -14.17 -6.23 -2.31
CA GLU A 214 -14.18 -6.69 -3.70
C GLU A 214 -12.94 -7.55 -4.00
N ILE A 215 -11.75 -7.04 -3.65
CA ILE A 215 -10.47 -7.72 -3.89
C ILE A 215 -10.42 -9.04 -3.13
N GLN A 216 -10.71 -9.02 -1.83
CA GLN A 216 -10.62 -10.21 -1.01
C GLN A 216 -11.61 -11.28 -1.46
N SER A 217 -12.86 -10.90 -1.71
CA SER A 217 -13.88 -11.83 -2.22
C SER A 217 -13.42 -12.49 -3.51
N LYS A 218 -12.85 -11.71 -4.45
CA LYS A 218 -12.34 -12.25 -5.71
C LYS A 218 -11.15 -13.19 -5.52
N ILE A 219 -10.20 -12.82 -4.67
CA ILE A 219 -9.03 -13.66 -4.35
C ILE A 219 -9.46 -14.98 -3.72
N TYR A 220 -10.33 -14.94 -2.70
CA TYR A 220 -10.78 -16.16 -2.02
C TYR A 220 -11.60 -17.08 -2.94
N GLU A 221 -12.47 -16.52 -3.79
CA GLU A 221 -13.19 -17.27 -4.83
C GLU A 221 -12.21 -17.98 -5.77
N PHE A 222 -11.23 -17.24 -6.30
CA PHE A 222 -10.22 -17.78 -7.20
C PHE A 222 -9.37 -18.88 -6.55
N LEU A 223 -8.95 -18.69 -5.31
CA LEU A 223 -8.17 -19.66 -4.56
C LEU A 223 -8.93 -20.96 -4.30
N LEU A 224 -10.21 -20.85 -3.94
CA LEU A 224 -11.07 -22.02 -3.75
C LEU A 224 -11.26 -22.78 -5.05
N GLU A 225 -11.49 -22.09 -6.16
CA GLU A 225 -11.60 -22.70 -7.49
C GLU A 225 -10.29 -23.38 -7.91
N CYS A 226 -9.13 -22.79 -7.59
CA CYS A 226 -7.84 -23.44 -7.78
C CYS A 226 -7.74 -24.76 -6.99
N CYS A 227 -8.20 -24.81 -5.74
CA CYS A 227 -8.25 -26.03 -4.95
C CYS A 227 -9.09 -27.11 -5.65
N TYR A 228 -10.32 -26.80 -6.07
CA TYR A 228 -11.16 -27.76 -6.77
C TYR A 228 -10.52 -28.28 -8.07
N ARG A 229 -9.82 -27.42 -8.81
CA ARG A 229 -9.14 -27.84 -10.05
C ARG A 229 -7.87 -28.65 -9.80
N ILE A 230 -7.16 -28.41 -8.70
CA ILE A 230 -6.03 -29.27 -8.28
C ILE A 230 -6.54 -30.65 -7.88
N PHE A 231 -7.75 -30.72 -7.33
CA PHE A 231 -8.46 -31.93 -6.93
C PHE A 231 -9.58 -32.33 -7.89
N SER A 232 -9.42 -32.11 -9.20
CA SER A 232 -10.47 -32.36 -10.19
C SER A 232 -10.96 -33.82 -10.26
N ASP A 233 -10.21 -34.77 -9.70
CA ASP A 233 -10.55 -36.19 -9.57
C ASP A 233 -11.30 -36.53 -8.28
N VAL A 234 -11.47 -35.57 -7.36
CA VAL A 234 -12.16 -35.75 -6.07
C VAL A 234 -13.42 -34.86 -6.07
N PRO A 235 -14.62 -35.42 -5.82
CA PRO A 235 -15.82 -34.62 -5.68
C PRO A 235 -15.69 -33.53 -4.59
N PRO A 236 -16.25 -32.33 -4.76
CA PRO A 236 -16.15 -31.25 -3.77
C PRO A 236 -16.62 -31.65 -2.36
N ASP A 237 -17.69 -32.43 -2.25
CA ASP A 237 -18.23 -32.88 -0.96
C ASP A 237 -17.27 -33.85 -0.24
N GLU A 238 -16.55 -34.68 -0.99
CA GLU A 238 -15.51 -35.57 -0.42
C GLU A 238 -14.26 -34.77 -0.04
N LEU A 239 -13.94 -33.72 -0.81
CA LEU A 239 -12.81 -32.85 -0.55
C LEU A 239 -12.98 -32.07 0.78
N LEU A 240 -14.23 -31.73 1.13
CA LEU A 240 -14.61 -31.02 2.34
C LEU A 240 -15.06 -31.96 3.48
N ASN A 241 -14.82 -33.27 3.38
CA ASN A 241 -15.25 -34.21 4.42
C ASN A 241 -14.22 -34.30 5.57
N ASP A 242 -14.67 -34.00 6.79
CA ASP A 242 -13.87 -33.93 8.03
C ASP A 242 -13.50 -35.30 8.64
N GLN A 243 -13.85 -36.41 7.99
CA GLN A 243 -13.54 -37.76 8.50
C GLN A 243 -12.05 -38.17 8.42
N VAL A 244 -11.17 -37.29 7.94
CA VAL A 244 -9.73 -37.54 7.84
C VAL A 244 -9.03 -36.91 9.03
N LEU A 245 -8.09 -37.64 9.66
CA LEU A 245 -7.24 -37.09 10.73
C LEU A 245 -6.55 -35.80 10.26
N LEU A 246 -6.60 -34.76 11.10
CA LEU A 246 -5.87 -33.50 10.88
C LEU A 246 -4.41 -33.82 10.53
N GLN A 247 -3.97 -33.38 9.35
CA GLN A 247 -2.56 -33.46 9.02
C GLN A 247 -1.86 -32.38 9.82
N THR A 248 -0.84 -32.76 10.60
CA THR A 248 0.11 -31.78 11.14
C THR A 248 0.58 -30.91 9.99
N GLU A 249 0.56 -29.59 10.19
CA GLU A 249 1.02 -28.64 9.19
C GLU A 249 2.35 -29.15 8.61
N PRO A 250 2.42 -29.40 7.28
CA PRO A 250 3.67 -29.84 6.68
C PRO A 250 4.70 -28.79 7.07
N SER A 251 5.86 -29.26 7.56
CA SER A 251 6.93 -28.42 8.12
C SER A 251 6.94 -27.09 7.39
N HIS A 252 6.69 -26.00 8.12
CA HIS A 252 6.73 -24.66 7.54
C HIS A 252 7.88 -24.64 6.53
N VAL A 253 7.67 -23.99 5.40
CA VAL A 253 8.82 -23.50 4.66
C VAL A 253 9.44 -22.38 5.51
N ARG A 254 10.07 -22.77 6.61
CA ARG A 254 10.95 -21.99 7.44
C ARG A 254 12.20 -21.86 6.62
N THR A 255 12.33 -20.73 5.94
CA THR A 255 13.61 -20.19 5.51
C THR A 255 14.34 -19.67 6.75
N HIS A 256 14.70 -20.58 7.65
CA HIS A 256 15.77 -20.35 8.63
C HIS A 256 17.09 -20.99 8.17
N ASP A 257 17.19 -21.33 6.88
CA ASP A 257 18.48 -21.56 6.28
C ASP A 257 19.16 -20.20 6.13
N THR A 258 20.05 -19.95 7.08
CA THR A 258 20.97 -18.81 7.24
C THR A 258 22.01 -18.75 6.12
N THR A 259 21.59 -18.98 4.88
CA THR A 259 22.46 -18.97 3.71
C THR A 259 21.78 -18.17 2.61
N TYR A 260 22.06 -16.86 2.56
CA TYR A 260 21.76 -15.95 1.45
C TYR A 260 20.45 -16.26 0.72
N LEU A 261 19.30 -16.01 1.35
CA LEU A 261 18.09 -15.82 0.54
C LEU A 261 18.38 -14.66 -0.42
N ASN A 262 18.31 -14.94 -1.72
CA ASN A 262 18.36 -13.90 -2.72
C ASN A 262 17.21 -12.94 -2.42
N LEU A 263 17.54 -11.69 -2.08
CA LEU A 263 16.57 -10.62 -1.79
C LEU A 263 15.47 -10.56 -2.86
N ALA A 264 15.82 -10.85 -4.13
CA ALA A 264 14.88 -10.92 -5.24
C ALA A 264 13.80 -11.99 -5.05
N THR A 265 14.14 -13.16 -4.50
CA THR A 265 13.17 -14.24 -4.22
C THR A 265 12.24 -13.85 -3.08
N VAL A 266 12.75 -13.20 -2.04
CA VAL A 266 11.91 -12.70 -0.93
C VAL A 266 10.89 -11.70 -1.46
N VAL A 267 11.37 -10.69 -2.21
CA VAL A 267 10.53 -9.63 -2.80
C VAL A 267 9.49 -10.21 -3.76
N ALA A 268 9.87 -11.17 -4.61
CA ALA A 268 8.94 -11.80 -5.54
C ALA A 268 7.86 -12.64 -4.84
N GLU A 269 8.15 -13.20 -3.66
CA GLU A 269 7.20 -13.98 -2.87
C GLU A 269 6.36 -13.11 -1.91
N THR A 270 6.77 -11.88 -1.60
CA THR A 270 6.09 -10.98 -0.64
C THR A 270 4.58 -10.85 -0.88
N PRO A 271 4.06 -10.63 -2.12
CA PRO A 271 2.62 -10.48 -2.34
C PRO A 271 1.79 -11.73 -2.03
N PHE A 272 2.45 -12.89 -1.89
CA PHE A 272 1.82 -14.18 -1.64
C PHE A 272 1.97 -14.64 -0.19
N ARG A 273 2.68 -13.87 0.64
CA ARG A 273 2.93 -14.16 2.06
C ARG A 273 1.93 -13.43 2.95
N VAL A 274 1.94 -13.80 4.22
CA VAL A 274 1.27 -13.00 5.27
C VAL A 274 2.05 -11.71 5.39
N PRO A 275 1.39 -10.53 5.44
CA PRO A 275 2.08 -9.26 5.69
C PRO A 275 2.97 -9.36 6.93
N ASP A 276 4.19 -8.83 6.83
CA ASP A 276 5.16 -8.88 7.93
C ASP A 276 4.62 -8.13 9.16
N THR A 277 4.93 -8.66 10.34
CA THR A 277 4.60 -7.99 11.60
C THR A 277 5.60 -6.88 11.90
N LEU A 278 5.18 -5.91 12.70
CA LEU A 278 6.05 -4.79 13.09
C LEU A 278 7.23 -5.28 13.94
N ASP A 279 8.44 -5.24 13.37
CA ASP A 279 9.68 -5.38 14.11
C ASP A 279 10.21 -3.98 14.51
N THR A 280 9.99 -3.61 15.77
CA THR A 280 10.43 -2.31 16.28
C THR A 280 11.94 -2.19 16.44
N HIS A 281 12.66 -3.30 16.61
CA HIS A 281 14.11 -3.27 16.62
C HIS A 281 14.63 -2.95 15.22
N GLN A 282 14.12 -3.64 14.20
CA GLN A 282 14.48 -3.37 12.81
C GLN A 282 14.10 -1.94 12.40
N LEU A 283 12.90 -1.48 12.79
CA LEU A 283 12.45 -0.11 12.54
C LEU A 283 13.42 0.92 13.15
N LEU A 284 13.81 0.72 14.42
CA LEU A 284 14.76 1.58 15.11
C LEU A 284 16.14 1.59 14.41
N GLN A 285 16.63 0.42 13.98
CA GLN A 285 17.89 0.33 13.23
C GLN A 285 17.83 1.06 11.89
N LEU A 286 16.74 0.91 11.13
CA LEU A 286 16.56 1.57 9.84
C LEU A 286 16.48 3.10 9.99
N ILE A 287 15.70 3.58 10.96
CA ILE A 287 15.58 5.02 11.23
C ILE A 287 16.90 5.56 11.77
N GLY A 288 17.57 4.84 12.66
CA GLY A 288 18.90 5.21 13.18
C GLY A 288 19.95 5.33 12.07
N ALA A 289 19.97 4.40 11.12
CA ALA A 289 20.85 4.47 9.96
C ALA A 289 20.54 5.68 9.06
N LYS A 290 19.25 6.00 8.84
CA LYS A 290 18.84 7.18 8.07
C LYS A 290 19.19 8.49 8.77
N ARG A 291 19.04 8.56 10.10
CA ARG A 291 19.46 9.69 10.93
C ARG A 291 20.97 9.90 10.85
N ALA A 292 21.77 8.86 11.04
CA ALA A 292 23.22 8.92 10.93
C ALA A 292 23.66 9.41 9.54
N ALA A 293 23.06 8.88 8.46
CA ALA A 293 23.35 9.35 7.11
C ALA A 293 22.96 10.83 6.87
N ALA A 294 21.88 11.31 7.49
CA ALA A 294 21.49 12.72 7.42
C ALA A 294 22.45 13.63 8.21
N GLU A 295 22.96 13.14 9.34
CA GLU A 295 23.97 13.83 10.15
C GLU A 295 25.30 13.94 9.40
N ASP A 296 25.80 12.83 8.84
CA ASP A 296 27.01 12.78 8.01
C ASP A 296 26.91 13.74 6.81
N HIS A 297 25.74 13.80 6.18
CA HIS A 297 25.47 14.72 5.06
C HIS A 297 25.55 16.19 5.51
N ALA A 298 24.99 16.54 6.67
CA ALA A 298 25.04 17.89 7.22
C ALA A 298 26.48 18.31 7.58
N TRP A 299 27.26 17.41 8.19
CA TRP A 299 28.68 17.63 8.46
C TRP A 299 29.47 17.83 7.17
N SER A 300 29.26 16.98 6.17
CA SER A 300 29.97 17.05 4.88
C SER A 300 29.70 18.36 4.13
N ILE A 301 28.46 18.86 4.15
CA ILE A 301 28.11 20.17 3.57
C ILE A 301 28.84 21.32 4.27
N LYS A 302 29.04 21.21 5.59
CA LYS A 302 29.68 22.26 6.40
C LYS A 302 31.21 22.26 6.29
N GLU A 303 31.81 21.07 6.21
CA GLU A 303 33.26 20.89 6.36
C GLU A 303 34.01 20.64 5.04
N ASP A 304 33.33 20.11 4.02
CA ASP A 304 33.94 19.80 2.72
C ASP A 304 33.34 20.66 1.58
N PRO A 305 34.05 21.72 1.15
CA PRO A 305 33.63 22.55 0.02
C PRO A 305 33.47 21.77 -1.30
N GLY A 306 34.24 20.69 -1.48
CA GLY A 306 34.15 19.81 -2.65
C GLY A 306 32.85 19.02 -2.65
N TYR A 307 32.52 18.40 -1.52
CA TYR A 307 31.24 17.72 -1.33
C TYR A 307 30.06 18.68 -1.49
N PHE A 308 30.13 19.86 -0.87
CA PHE A 308 29.06 20.86 -0.98
C PHE A 308 28.84 21.29 -2.43
N LYS A 309 29.91 21.54 -3.19
CA LYS A 309 29.83 21.82 -4.62
C LYS A 309 29.13 20.69 -5.39
N GLU A 310 29.48 19.43 -5.15
CA GLU A 310 28.84 18.30 -5.82
C GLU A 310 27.36 18.15 -5.46
N ALA A 311 26.99 18.38 -4.19
CA ALA A 311 25.60 18.41 -3.75
C ALA A 311 24.78 19.48 -4.50
N LEU A 312 25.30 20.72 -4.58
CA LEU A 312 24.68 21.82 -5.33
C LEU A 312 24.56 21.51 -6.82
N LEU A 313 25.60 20.93 -7.44
CA LEU A 313 25.56 20.54 -8.84
C LEU A 313 24.56 19.42 -9.10
N SER A 314 24.47 18.45 -8.18
CA SER A 314 23.47 17.38 -8.23
C SER A 314 22.07 17.96 -8.17
N ARG A 315 21.76 18.80 -7.17
CA ARG A 315 20.45 19.44 -7.06
C ARG A 315 20.13 20.31 -8.28
N ALA A 316 21.07 21.12 -8.75
CA ALA A 316 20.90 21.93 -9.95
C ALA A 316 20.53 21.08 -11.18
N LYS A 317 21.10 19.88 -11.36
CA LYS A 317 20.77 18.99 -12.51
C LYS A 317 19.31 18.53 -12.52
N HIS A 318 18.67 18.40 -11.36
CA HIS A 318 17.30 17.89 -11.22
C HIS A 318 16.25 19.00 -11.16
N ARG A 319 16.65 20.25 -11.36
CA ARG A 319 15.75 21.41 -11.42
C ARG A 319 15.00 21.45 -12.75
N PRO A 320 13.70 21.79 -12.77
CA PRO A 320 12.90 21.85 -14.00
C PRO A 320 13.52 22.79 -15.05
N GLU A 321 14.23 23.84 -14.63
CA GLU A 321 14.96 24.76 -15.50
C GLU A 321 16.11 24.10 -16.29
N ASN A 322 16.63 22.96 -15.80
CA ASN A 322 17.69 22.17 -16.42
C ASN A 322 17.17 20.86 -17.07
N LEU A 323 15.91 20.51 -16.85
CA LEU A 323 15.27 19.42 -17.55
C LEU A 323 14.98 19.86 -18.99
N ARG A 324 15.42 19.07 -19.98
CA ARG A 324 15.09 19.34 -21.39
C ARG A 324 13.58 19.20 -21.56
N GLU A 325 12.88 20.32 -21.71
CA GLU A 325 11.47 20.29 -22.05
C GLU A 325 11.26 19.49 -23.34
N TRP A 326 10.31 18.57 -23.27
CA TRP A 326 9.58 17.88 -24.34
C TRP A 326 9.12 18.77 -25.52
N LYS A 327 9.22 20.11 -25.40
CA LYS A 327 8.99 21.10 -26.47
C LYS A 327 10.26 21.66 -27.12
N GLY A 328 11.45 21.13 -26.81
CA GLY A 328 12.70 21.53 -27.45
C GLY A 328 13.25 22.89 -27.00
N LYS A 329 12.78 23.44 -25.87
CA LYS A 329 13.40 24.64 -25.28
C LYS A 329 14.69 24.27 -24.54
N ARG A 330 15.71 25.11 -24.72
CA ARG A 330 17.02 24.97 -24.06
C ARG A 330 16.90 25.37 -22.59
N PRO A 331 17.70 24.78 -21.68
CA PRO A 331 17.85 25.26 -20.31
C PRO A 331 18.10 26.77 -20.28
N GLY A 332 17.42 27.47 -19.36
CA GLY A 332 17.58 28.92 -19.18
C GLY A 332 18.97 29.31 -18.67
N PRO A 333 19.33 30.60 -18.72
CA PRO A 333 20.60 31.07 -18.16
C PRO A 333 20.63 30.85 -16.63
N LYS A 334 21.73 30.29 -16.13
CA LYS A 334 21.99 30.09 -14.69
C LYS A 334 22.44 31.41 -14.07
N ASN A 335 21.48 32.32 -13.88
CA ASN A 335 21.70 33.61 -13.25
C ASN A 335 21.97 33.44 -11.75
N GLU A 336 22.30 34.55 -11.08
CA GLU A 336 22.58 34.58 -9.65
C GLU A 336 21.37 34.11 -8.81
N GLU A 337 20.15 34.49 -9.22
CA GLU A 337 18.90 34.08 -8.56
C GLU A 337 18.73 32.55 -8.56
N PHE A 338 19.03 31.89 -9.68
CA PHE A 338 19.00 30.43 -9.78
C PHE A 338 19.94 29.77 -8.75
N TRP A 339 21.17 30.26 -8.64
CA TRP A 339 22.14 29.67 -7.70
C TRP A 339 21.80 29.99 -6.24
N ASN A 340 21.30 31.19 -5.95
CA ASN A 340 20.81 31.54 -4.63
C ASN A 340 19.67 30.62 -4.18
N ASP A 341 18.73 30.30 -5.08
CA ASP A 341 17.64 29.37 -4.79
C ASP A 341 18.13 27.93 -4.58
N VAL A 342 19.04 27.44 -5.43
CA VAL A 342 19.64 26.10 -5.28
C VAL A 342 20.39 25.98 -3.95
N ILE A 343 21.19 26.98 -3.58
CA ILE A 343 21.96 27.00 -2.33
C ILE A 343 21.03 27.05 -1.12
N SER A 344 20.06 27.98 -1.12
CA SER A 344 19.10 28.13 -0.03
C SER A 344 18.31 26.84 0.19
N THR A 345 17.85 26.22 -0.90
CA THR A 345 17.11 24.96 -0.85
C THR A 345 17.97 23.81 -0.35
N GLU A 346 19.21 23.65 -0.83
CA GLU A 346 20.10 22.56 -0.37
C GLU A 346 20.36 22.67 1.14
N ILE A 347 20.68 23.86 1.63
CA ILE A 347 20.92 24.11 3.05
C ILE A 347 19.64 23.84 3.86
N HIS A 348 18.50 24.39 3.44
CA HIS A 348 17.23 24.18 4.12
C HIS A 348 16.89 22.68 4.22
N GLU A 349 17.01 21.96 3.11
CA GLU A 349 16.68 20.55 3.00
C GLU A 349 17.61 19.65 3.81
N THR A 350 18.89 20.00 3.91
CA THR A 350 19.87 19.31 4.73
C THR A 350 19.44 19.30 6.20
N TYR A 351 19.20 20.47 6.78
CA TYR A 351 18.84 20.59 8.19
C TYR A 351 17.40 20.13 8.45
N ARG A 352 16.47 20.34 7.51
CA ARG A 352 15.10 19.82 7.62
C ARG A 352 15.10 18.30 7.71
N ARG A 353 15.84 17.60 6.84
CA ARG A 353 15.95 16.13 6.87
C ARG A 353 16.56 15.63 8.17
N LEU A 354 17.65 16.23 8.63
CA LEU A 354 18.27 15.87 9.90
C LEU A 354 17.27 15.98 11.06
N SER A 355 16.61 17.13 11.21
CA SER A 355 15.61 17.35 12.26
C SER A 355 14.45 16.37 12.20
N LEU A 356 13.96 16.03 11.01
CA LEU A 356 12.85 15.08 10.86
C LEU A 356 13.28 13.65 11.19
N TRP A 357 14.46 13.21 10.76
CA TRP A 357 14.99 11.90 11.13
C TRP A 357 15.29 11.80 12.62
N ASP A 358 15.69 12.90 13.26
CA ASP A 358 15.88 12.98 14.72
C ASP A 358 14.55 12.75 15.46
N ILE A 359 13.48 13.46 15.08
CA ILE A 359 12.13 13.27 15.64
C ILE A 359 11.63 11.83 15.45
N LEU A 360 11.82 11.26 14.25
CA LEU A 360 11.43 9.88 13.98
C LEU A 360 12.24 8.88 14.81
N TYR A 361 13.54 9.14 15.02
CA TYR A 361 14.41 8.29 15.82
C TYR A 361 14.00 8.30 17.29
N GLU A 362 13.72 9.46 17.87
CA GLU A 362 13.19 9.57 19.24
C GLU A 362 11.88 8.81 19.38
N GLY A 363 10.96 8.95 18.42
CA GLY A 363 9.70 8.22 18.40
C GLY A 363 9.89 6.70 18.29
N ALA A 364 10.77 6.24 17.41
CA ALA A 364 11.08 4.83 17.23
C ALA A 364 11.77 4.23 18.45
N GLN A 365 12.67 4.98 19.08
CA GLN A 365 13.35 4.57 20.32
C GLN A 365 12.36 4.47 21.47
N ALA A 366 11.46 5.45 21.61
CA ALA A 366 10.39 5.41 22.60
C ALA A 366 9.47 4.19 22.38
N LEU A 367 9.12 3.90 21.13
CA LEU A 367 8.30 2.74 20.78
C LEU A 367 9.02 1.43 21.12
N TYR A 368 10.29 1.29 20.74
CA TYR A 368 11.12 0.13 21.04
C TYR A 368 11.26 -0.13 22.54
N ASN A 369 11.43 0.93 23.33
CA ASN A 369 11.62 0.82 24.78
C ASN A 369 10.33 0.49 25.53
N LYS A 370 9.20 1.08 25.11
CA LYS A 370 7.91 0.93 25.80
C LYS A 370 7.15 -0.31 25.40
N ALA A 371 7.31 -0.73 24.16
CA ALA A 371 6.60 -1.90 23.72
C ALA A 371 7.18 -3.16 24.36
N PRO A 372 6.33 -4.14 24.70
CA PRO A 372 6.78 -5.39 25.29
C PRO A 372 7.85 -6.05 24.40
N LYS A 373 8.90 -6.60 25.02
CA LYS A 373 9.89 -7.43 24.32
C LYS A 373 9.17 -8.65 23.73
N GLY A 374 8.84 -8.59 22.44
CA GLY A 374 8.06 -9.61 21.74
C GLY A 374 6.73 -9.10 21.21
N PHE A 375 6.78 -8.16 20.26
CA PHE A 375 5.64 -7.60 19.49
C PHE A 375 4.70 -8.62 18.80
N VAL A 376 4.97 -9.92 18.95
CA VAL A 376 4.32 -11.03 18.24
C VAL A 376 2.93 -11.36 18.80
N GLU A 377 2.60 -10.92 20.03
CA GLU A 377 1.35 -11.29 20.72
C GLU A 377 0.55 -10.06 21.18
N PHE A 378 0.19 -9.15 20.27
CA PHE A 378 -0.96 -8.29 20.55
C PHE A 378 -2.24 -9.05 20.26
N ASP A 379 -3.11 -9.13 21.27
CA ASP A 379 -4.51 -9.42 21.03
C ASP A 379 -5.10 -8.24 20.24
N HIS A 380 -5.30 -8.41 18.94
CA HIS A 380 -5.91 -7.40 18.06
C HIS A 380 -7.35 -7.05 18.46
N GLN A 381 -7.93 -7.78 19.42
CA GLN A 381 -9.24 -7.47 20.02
C GLN A 381 -9.12 -6.53 21.23
N GLN A 382 -7.91 -6.27 21.73
CA GLN A 382 -7.65 -5.38 22.86
C GLN A 382 -6.97 -4.08 22.42
N LEU A 383 -7.29 -2.99 23.13
CA LEU A 383 -6.64 -1.70 22.90
C LEU A 383 -5.17 -1.79 23.32
N LEU A 384 -4.31 -1.13 22.55
CA LEU A 384 -2.91 -0.92 22.94
C LEU A 384 -2.86 -0.20 24.31
N PRO A 385 -1.86 -0.49 25.15
CA PRO A 385 -1.55 0.35 26.30
C PRO A 385 -1.45 1.81 25.84
N LYS A 386 -2.14 2.72 26.53
CA LYS A 386 -2.32 4.10 26.07
C LYS A 386 -0.99 4.81 25.79
N ASP A 387 0.02 4.52 26.59
CA ASP A 387 1.37 5.08 26.45
C ASP A 387 2.15 4.54 25.24
N VAL A 388 1.82 3.33 24.77
CA VAL A 388 2.31 2.74 23.51
C VAL A 388 1.50 3.26 22.33
N GLU A 389 0.17 3.33 22.46
CA GLU A 389 -0.76 3.89 21.46
C GLU A 389 -0.33 5.33 21.10
N ASP A 390 -0.14 6.19 22.10
CA ASP A 390 0.24 7.60 21.91
C ASP A 390 1.58 7.74 21.18
N VAL A 391 2.56 6.89 21.48
CA VAL A 391 3.88 6.92 20.83
C VAL A 391 3.79 6.42 19.38
N ALA A 392 3.07 5.32 19.15
CA ALA A 392 2.88 4.77 17.81
C ALA A 392 2.15 5.77 16.89
N LEU A 393 1.08 6.39 17.40
CA LEU A 393 0.30 7.38 16.64
C LEU A 393 1.11 8.64 16.32
N ARG A 394 1.93 9.12 17.25
CA ARG A 394 2.85 10.25 16.99
C ARG A 394 3.89 9.89 15.94
N LEU A 395 4.50 8.71 16.04
CA LEU A 395 5.48 8.24 15.06
C LEU A 395 4.86 8.14 13.67
N LEU A 396 3.66 7.56 13.56
CA LEU A 396 2.91 7.47 12.30
C LEU A 396 2.58 8.85 11.73
N PHE A 397 2.11 9.78 12.57
CA PHE A 397 1.82 11.14 12.15
C PHE A 397 3.05 11.84 11.56
N PHE A 398 4.20 11.79 12.24
CA PHE A 398 5.43 12.42 11.74
C PHE A 398 5.99 11.70 10.51
N ALA A 399 5.87 10.37 10.44
CA ALA A 399 6.27 9.60 9.27
C ALA A 399 5.45 9.99 8.04
N GLU A 400 4.13 10.12 8.18
CA GLU A 400 3.23 10.52 7.09
C GLU A 400 3.44 11.98 6.68
N PHE A 401 3.62 12.87 7.65
CA PHE A 401 3.97 14.27 7.39
C PHE A 401 5.29 14.37 6.62
N PHE A 402 6.31 13.62 7.05
CA PHE A 402 7.60 13.61 6.38
C PHE A 402 7.52 13.01 4.97
N ALA A 403 6.80 11.90 4.80
CA ALA A 403 6.55 11.29 3.50
C ALA A 403 5.87 12.29 2.56
N THR A 404 4.80 12.96 3.00
CA THR A 404 4.09 13.97 2.22
C THR A 404 4.99 15.15 1.83
N SER A 405 5.84 15.63 2.73
CA SER A 405 6.81 16.67 2.40
C SER A 405 7.82 16.21 1.34
N PHE A 406 8.40 15.01 1.49
CA PHE A 406 9.35 14.48 0.51
C PHE A 406 8.72 14.26 -0.87
N LYS A 407 7.45 13.84 -0.87
CA LYS A 407 6.64 13.69 -2.07
C LYS A 407 6.42 15.03 -2.77
N ASN A 408 6.13 16.10 -2.03
CA ASN A 408 6.03 17.45 -2.57
C ASN A 408 7.37 17.95 -3.13
N ASP A 409 8.48 17.62 -2.48
CA ASP A 409 9.81 17.98 -2.99
C ASP A 409 10.12 17.27 -4.31
N LEU A 410 9.70 16.00 -4.44
CA LEU A 410 9.78 15.24 -5.69
C LEU A 410 8.83 15.79 -6.77
N SER A 411 7.62 16.22 -6.41
CA SER A 411 6.66 16.79 -7.37
C SER A 411 7.09 18.17 -7.88
N MET A 412 7.79 18.95 -7.06
CA MET A 412 8.38 20.24 -7.45
C MET A 412 9.64 20.09 -8.32
N ALA A 413 10.32 18.95 -8.26
CA ALA A 413 11.41 18.60 -9.19
C ALA A 413 10.92 18.15 -10.57
N VAL A 414 9.61 17.90 -10.71
CA VAL A 414 8.94 17.47 -11.93
C VAL A 414 8.16 18.69 -12.47
N SER A 415 8.17 18.88 -13.78
CA SER A 415 7.67 20.10 -14.42
C SER A 415 6.21 20.42 -14.05
N VAL A 416 5.87 21.72 -14.00
CA VAL A 416 4.54 22.29 -13.64
C VAL A 416 3.39 21.76 -14.52
N SER A 417 3.65 21.09 -15.64
CA SER A 417 2.63 20.39 -16.45
C SER A 417 2.35 18.94 -16.04
N GLU A 418 3.16 18.37 -15.15
CA GLU A 418 3.04 16.99 -14.62
C GLU A 418 2.55 16.98 -13.15
N GLN A 419 2.41 18.17 -12.52
CA GLN A 419 1.89 18.34 -11.16
C GLN A 419 0.52 17.69 -10.93
N GLY A 420 -0.38 17.72 -11.94
CA GLY A 420 -1.68 17.06 -11.83
C GLY A 420 -1.62 15.54 -11.65
N TRP A 421 -0.50 14.89 -11.96
CA TRP A 421 -0.31 13.44 -11.80
C TRP A 421 0.59 13.09 -10.61
N PHE A 422 1.61 13.90 -10.31
CA PHE A 422 2.44 13.72 -9.11
C PHE A 422 1.65 13.93 -7.82
N ASP A 423 0.75 14.91 -7.79
CA ASP A 423 -0.20 15.09 -6.70
C ASP A 423 -1.06 13.82 -6.54
N ASN A 424 -1.50 13.24 -7.65
CA ASN A 424 -2.38 12.08 -7.66
C ASN A 424 -1.71 10.75 -7.26
N ILE A 425 -0.41 10.53 -7.55
CA ILE A 425 0.35 9.30 -7.19
C ILE A 425 0.88 9.27 -5.78
N LEU A 426 1.12 10.44 -5.20
CA LEU A 426 1.78 10.54 -3.92
C LEU A 426 0.80 10.80 -2.77
N HIS A 427 -0.51 10.79 -3.02
CA HIS A 427 -1.57 10.78 -2.01
C HIS A 427 -2.28 9.40 -1.91
N PRO A 428 -1.68 8.36 -1.29
CA PRO A 428 -2.40 7.10 -1.03
C PRO A 428 -3.59 7.26 -0.07
N THR A 429 -3.68 8.40 0.62
CA THR A 429 -4.57 8.64 1.77
C THR A 429 -5.37 9.94 1.73
N GLN A 430 -5.16 10.89 0.82
CA GLN A 430 -5.95 12.14 0.82
C GLN A 430 -6.18 12.71 -0.57
N ASN A 431 -7.40 12.54 -1.10
CA ASN A 431 -8.00 13.50 -2.02
C ASN A 431 -8.47 14.72 -1.22
N VAL A 432 -7.51 15.51 -0.72
CA VAL A 432 -7.79 16.81 -0.09
C VAL A 432 -6.83 17.84 -0.67
N HIS A 433 -7.41 18.61 -1.59
CA HIS A 433 -6.92 19.68 -2.45
C HIS A 433 -5.58 20.39 -2.18
N ARG A 434 -4.94 20.71 -3.32
CA ARG A 434 -4.32 22.00 -3.67
C ARG A 434 -4.51 23.11 -2.63
N LEU A 435 -3.46 23.42 -1.89
CA LEU A 435 -3.27 24.72 -1.23
C LEU A 435 -2.19 25.51 -1.97
N SER A 436 -2.54 26.03 -3.14
CA SER A 436 -1.81 27.12 -3.80
C SER A 436 -2.68 28.37 -3.82
N ALA A 437 -2.95 28.94 -2.65
CA ALA A 437 -3.25 30.35 -2.48
C ALA A 437 -3.35 30.60 -0.98
N TRP A 438 -2.49 31.51 -0.49
CA TRP A 438 -2.78 32.56 0.49
C TRP A 438 -1.47 32.88 1.25
N GLY A 439 -0.97 34.11 1.07
CA GLY A 439 -0.14 34.75 2.10
C GLY A 439 1.25 35.25 1.72
N CYS A 440 1.37 36.14 0.73
CA CYS A 440 2.32 37.26 0.83
C CYS A 440 1.87 38.43 -0.06
N ARG A 441 1.01 39.29 0.50
CA ARG A 441 1.02 40.72 0.18
C ARG A 441 1.40 41.45 1.45
N THR A 442 2.68 41.78 1.56
CA THR A 442 3.14 42.87 2.41
C THR A 442 2.60 44.17 1.81
N GLN A 443 1.67 44.81 2.52
CA GLN A 443 1.41 46.24 2.33
C GLN A 443 2.56 47.01 2.95
N SER A 444 3.16 47.90 2.18
CA SER A 444 3.91 49.04 2.69
C SER A 444 3.57 50.25 1.83
N VAL A 445 2.80 51.16 2.44
CA VAL A 445 2.42 52.54 2.06
C VAL A 445 1.63 52.71 0.77
#